data_AF-W1IT25-F1
#
_entry.id   AF-W1IT25-F1
#
_cell.length_a   1.000
_cell.length_b   1.000
_cell.length_c   1.000
_cell.angle_alpha   90.00
_cell.angle_beta   90.00
_cell.angle_gamma   90.00
#
_symmetry.space_group_name_H-M   'P 1'
#
loop_
_entity.id
_entity.type
_entity.pdbx_description
1 polymer ?
#
loop_
_entity_poly.entity_id
_entity_poly.type
_entity_poly.pdbx_seq_one_letter_code
_entity_poly.pdbx_strand_id
1 'polypeptide(L)'
;MASTGKDETTGTLVTKSYTVKGPVMLMLTTTAIDVDEELLNRCLVLTVNESREQTEAIHALQRHKQTLEGLLAENERDYLTQLHQNAQRLLRPLNVVNPYASQLTFMSDKTRTRRDHMKYLTLIQSIALLHQYQREVKAAEHRGKRLEYIEVTKDDITLANRLAHEILGRTLDEMPPQTRKLLMLIQSWVRDSGQPRHEMIFTRKQLRDTVQWGDTQLKVHLSRLVEMEYLLLHRRGLTFAYELLFDGEDNAVAHLCGLIAP
;
A
#
# COMPACT_ATOMS: atom_id res chain seq x y z
N MET A 1 25.34 0.15 -5.91
CA MET A 1 24.14 1.01 -5.98
C MET A 1 24.61 2.46 -6.00
N ALA A 2 23.95 3.34 -6.75
CA ALA A 2 24.26 4.76 -6.74
C ALA A 2 23.07 5.52 -6.15
N SER A 3 23.32 6.45 -5.24
CA SER A 3 22.29 7.33 -4.67
C SER A 3 22.73 8.78 -4.86
N THR A 4 21.79 9.64 -5.23
CA THR A 4 22.02 11.08 -5.28
C THR A 4 21.94 11.62 -3.85
N GLY A 5 23.05 12.15 -3.35
CA GLY A 5 23.13 12.82 -2.07
C GLY A 5 23.47 14.29 -2.27
N LYS A 6 23.19 15.12 -1.26
CA LYS A 6 23.66 16.49 -1.22
C LYS A 6 25.03 16.50 -0.53
N ASP A 7 26.02 17.11 -1.14
CA ASP A 7 27.32 17.31 -0.51
C ASP A 7 27.17 18.24 0.70
N GLU A 8 27.60 17.79 1.89
CA GLU A 8 27.40 18.52 3.15
C GLU A 8 28.16 19.85 3.19
N THR A 9 29.21 19.98 2.38
CA THR A 9 30.10 21.15 2.34
C THR A 9 29.67 22.14 1.27
N THR A 10 29.32 21.64 0.08
CA THR A 10 29.07 22.47 -1.10
C THR A 10 27.58 22.63 -1.43
N GLY A 11 26.71 21.79 -0.86
CA GLY A 11 25.28 21.79 -1.14
C GLY A 11 24.90 21.26 -2.54
N THR A 12 25.88 20.85 -3.35
CA THR A 12 25.68 20.35 -4.70
C THR A 12 25.16 18.91 -4.70
N LEU A 13 24.32 18.56 -5.66
CA LEU A 13 23.87 17.18 -5.85
C LEU A 13 25.03 16.36 -6.42
N VAL A 14 25.44 15.32 -5.70
CA VAL A 14 26.51 14.40 -6.09
C VAL A 14 26.03 12.97 -6.04
N THR A 15 26.41 12.19 -7.05
CA THR A 15 26.12 10.76 -7.11
C THR A 15 27.15 10.01 -6.25
N LYS A 16 26.72 9.46 -5.12
CA LYS A 16 27.55 8.58 -4.28
C LYS A 16 27.33 7.13 -4.69
N SER A 17 28.42 6.43 -4.99
CA SER A 17 28.41 5.00 -5.26
C SER A 17 28.65 4.22 -3.96
N TYR A 18 27.77 3.26 -3.70
CA TYR A 18 27.83 2.36 -2.55
C TYR A 18 27.96 0.93 -3.05
N THR A 19 28.98 0.23 -2.55
CA THR A 19 29.14 -1.21 -2.77
C THR A 19 28.76 -1.92 -1.48
N VAL A 20 27.75 -2.79 -1.57
CA VAL A 20 27.25 -3.56 -0.42
C VAL A 20 27.28 -5.04 -0.79
N LYS A 21 27.80 -5.88 0.11
CA LYS A 21 27.80 -7.35 -0.06
C LYS A 21 26.61 -7.92 0.72
N GLY A 22 25.55 -8.31 0.01
CA GLY A 22 24.36 -8.94 0.61
C GLY A 22 23.10 -8.75 -0.24
N PRO A 23 21.96 -9.31 0.20
CA PRO A 23 20.66 -8.99 -0.39
C PRO A 23 20.40 -7.50 -0.20
N VAL A 24 20.08 -6.84 -1.31
CA VAL A 24 19.84 -5.40 -1.33
C VAL A 24 18.35 -5.15 -1.13
N MET A 25 17.99 -4.48 -0.04
CA MET A 25 16.64 -3.94 0.15
C MET A 25 16.60 -2.49 -0.32
N LEU A 26 15.73 -2.21 -1.28
CA LEU A 26 15.44 -0.86 -1.77
C LEU A 26 14.17 -0.35 -1.11
N MET A 27 14.30 0.71 -0.32
CA MET A 27 13.17 1.48 0.18
C MET A 27 13.28 2.89 -0.35
N LEU A 28 12.28 3.32 -1.10
CA LEU A 28 12.21 4.63 -1.73
C LEU A 28 10.99 5.34 -1.16
N THR A 29 11.20 6.55 -0.66
CA THR A 29 10.11 7.44 -0.24
C THR A 29 9.99 8.55 -1.26
N THR A 30 8.78 8.79 -1.77
CA THR A 30 8.51 9.85 -2.73
C THR A 30 7.24 10.59 -2.35
N THR A 31 7.24 11.90 -2.57
CA THR A 31 6.02 12.73 -2.53
C THR A 31 5.37 12.82 -3.90
N ALA A 32 5.98 12.26 -4.94
CA ALA A 32 5.39 12.20 -6.28
C ALA A 32 4.16 11.29 -6.25
N ILE A 33 3.05 11.81 -6.78
CA ILE A 33 1.78 11.07 -6.85
C ILE A 33 1.89 9.95 -7.89
N ASP A 34 2.58 10.22 -8.99
CA ASP A 34 2.77 9.27 -10.08
C ASP A 34 4.17 8.68 -9.98
N VAL A 35 4.22 7.37 -9.77
CA VAL A 35 5.46 6.59 -9.78
C VAL A 35 5.55 5.90 -11.13
N ASP A 36 6.76 5.87 -11.67
CA ASP A 36 7.05 5.16 -12.92
C ASP A 36 6.50 3.71 -12.88
N GLU A 37 5.86 3.30 -13.97
CA GLU A 37 5.16 2.03 -14.05
C GLU A 37 6.11 0.82 -13.91
N GLU A 38 7.35 0.95 -14.38
CA GLU A 38 8.36 -0.09 -14.26
C GLU A 38 8.75 -0.31 -12.79
N LEU A 39 8.84 0.77 -12.01
CA LEU A 39 9.03 0.72 -10.55
C LEU A 39 7.82 0.13 -9.84
N LEU A 40 6.60 0.56 -10.16
CA LEU A 40 5.35 0.02 -9.60
C LEU A 40 5.23 -1.49 -9.80
N ASN A 41 5.69 -1.98 -10.96
CA ASN A 41 5.68 -3.39 -11.30
C ASN A 41 6.72 -4.22 -10.53
N ARG A 42 7.73 -3.59 -9.90
CA ARG A 42 8.83 -4.26 -9.17
C ARG A 42 8.78 -4.06 -7.66
N CYS A 43 8.22 -2.95 -7.18
CA CYS A 43 8.15 -2.62 -5.77
C CYS A 43 6.77 -2.97 -5.16
N LEU A 44 6.70 -2.97 -3.84
CA LEU A 44 5.46 -2.87 -3.09
C LEU A 44 5.25 -1.40 -2.73
N VAL A 45 4.06 -0.86 -3.00
CA VAL A 45 3.74 0.53 -2.69
C VAL A 45 3.05 0.58 -1.34
N LEU A 46 3.66 1.27 -0.38
CA LEU A 46 3.05 1.54 0.92
C LEU A 46 2.57 2.99 0.92
N THR A 47 1.26 3.16 1.02
CA THR A 47 0.64 4.50 1.11
C THR A 47 0.54 4.95 2.55
N VAL A 48 0.72 6.24 2.81
CA VAL A 48 0.49 6.83 4.13
C VAL A 48 -0.99 6.71 4.51
N ASN A 49 -1.27 6.38 5.77
CA ASN A 49 -2.63 6.40 6.31
C ASN A 49 -3.00 7.85 6.67
N GLU A 50 -3.85 8.46 5.85
CA GLU A 50 -4.35 9.83 6.03
C GLU A 50 -5.75 9.89 6.67
N SER A 51 -6.14 8.83 7.37
CA SER A 51 -7.39 8.84 8.14
C SER A 51 -7.33 9.86 9.27
N ARG A 52 -8.52 10.31 9.70
CA ARG A 52 -8.65 11.23 10.82
C ARG A 52 -8.16 10.58 12.11
N GLU A 53 -8.52 9.32 12.31
CA GLU A 53 -8.15 8.51 13.47
C GLU A 53 -6.63 8.38 13.57
N GLN A 54 -5.94 8.13 12.45
CA GLN A 54 -4.47 8.09 12.42
C GLN A 54 -3.87 9.46 12.75
N THR A 55 -4.44 10.54 12.23
CA THR A 55 -3.98 11.90 12.51
C THR A 55 -4.14 12.25 13.99
N GLU A 56 -5.28 11.90 14.59
CA GLU A 56 -5.55 12.10 16.03
C GLU A 56 -4.59 11.28 16.90
N ALA A 57 -4.30 10.04 16.52
CA ALA A 57 -3.31 9.19 17.19
C ALA A 57 -1.90 9.77 17.13
N ILE A 58 -1.50 10.31 15.97
CA ILE A 58 -0.22 11.02 15.81
C ILE A 58 -0.16 12.24 16.72
N HIS A 59 -1.21 13.07 16.74
CA HIS A 59 -1.26 14.24 17.63
C HIS A 59 -1.18 13.85 19.12
N ALA A 60 -1.83 12.76 19.52
CA ALA A 60 -1.75 12.26 20.88
C ALA A 60 -0.32 11.84 21.25
N LEU A 61 0.37 11.10 20.37
CA LEU A 61 1.76 10.72 20.56
C LEU A 61 2.70 11.92 20.58
N GLN A 62 2.49 12.91 19.70
CA GLN A 62 3.27 14.15 19.70
C GLN A 62 3.14 14.92 21.01
N ARG A 63 1.92 15.03 21.56
CA ARG A 63 1.71 15.63 22.88
C ARG A 63 2.35 14.81 24.00
N HIS A 64 2.19 13.49 23.98
CA HIS A 64 2.80 12.60 24.97
C HIS A 64 4.33 12.73 24.99
N LYS A 65 4.99 12.87 23.83
CA LYS A 65 6.43 13.09 23.74
C LYS A 65 6.93 14.38 24.43
N GLN A 66 6.05 15.34 24.69
CA GLN A 66 6.39 16.59 25.41
C GLN A 66 6.26 16.44 26.94
N THR A 67 5.90 15.26 27.45
CA THR A 67 5.82 14.95 28.89
C THR A 67 7.15 14.38 29.42
N LEU A 68 7.34 14.37 30.74
CA LEU A 68 8.52 13.77 31.36
C LEU A 68 8.58 12.27 31.06
N GLU A 69 7.45 11.58 31.15
CA GLU A 69 7.32 10.16 30.82
C GLU A 69 7.69 9.90 29.35
N GLY A 70 7.23 10.77 28.44
CA GLY A 70 7.56 10.69 27.01
C GLY A 70 9.05 10.89 26.70
N LEU A 71 9.71 11.81 27.39
CA LEU A 71 11.16 12.04 27.25
C LEU A 71 11.96 10.85 27.79
N LEU A 72 11.56 10.29 28.94
CA LEU A 72 12.22 9.11 29.51
C LEU A 72 12.04 7.86 28.63
N ALA A 73 10.88 7.72 27.98
CA ALA A 73 10.57 6.64 27.04
C ALA A 73 11.37 6.70 25.72
N GLU A 74 12.02 7.83 25.40
CA GLU A 74 12.83 7.93 24.17
C GLU A 74 14.01 6.94 24.18
N ASN A 75 14.53 6.60 25.36
CA ASN A 75 15.55 5.57 25.55
C ASN A 75 15.04 4.14 25.23
N GLU A 76 13.73 3.91 25.28
CA GLU A 76 13.14 2.60 25.03
C GLU A 76 13.11 2.26 23.54
N ARG A 77 13.11 3.26 22.66
CA ARG A 77 13.14 3.07 21.20
C ARG A 77 14.37 2.27 20.76
N ASP A 78 15.53 2.61 21.29
CA ASP A 78 16.79 1.97 20.89
C ASP A 78 16.84 0.52 21.42
N TYR A 79 16.32 0.30 22.63
CA TYR A 79 16.12 -1.03 23.18
C TYR A 79 15.19 -1.89 22.30
N LEU A 80 14.00 -1.37 21.94
CA LEU A 80 13.05 -2.08 21.08
C LEU A 80 13.63 -2.36 19.69
N THR A 81 14.37 -1.40 19.12
CA THR A 81 15.06 -1.58 17.85
C THR A 81 16.07 -2.72 17.93
N GLN A 82 16.90 -2.74 18.99
CA GLN A 82 17.86 -3.80 19.21
C GLN A 82 17.18 -5.15 19.44
N LEU A 83 16.06 -5.19 20.16
CA LEU A 83 15.25 -6.38 20.39
C LEU A 83 14.77 -6.98 19.06
N HIS A 84 14.17 -6.17 18.19
CA HIS A 84 13.73 -6.62 16.87
C HIS A 84 14.88 -7.09 15.97
N GLN A 85 16.02 -6.40 15.98
CA GLN A 85 17.21 -6.85 15.25
C GLN A 85 17.73 -8.19 15.76
N ASN A 86 17.77 -8.38 17.08
CA ASN A 86 18.19 -9.64 17.69
C ASN A 86 17.22 -10.77 17.34
N ALA A 87 15.91 -10.52 17.38
CA ALA A 87 14.90 -11.48 16.95
C ALA A 87 15.10 -11.90 15.48
N GLN A 88 15.39 -10.96 14.58
CA GLN A 88 15.70 -11.27 13.18
C GLN A 88 16.98 -12.10 13.01
N ARG A 89 18.03 -11.81 13.79
CA ARG A 89 19.30 -12.56 13.76
C ARG A 89 19.17 -14.00 14.24
N LEU A 90 18.17 -14.27 15.10
CA LEU A 90 17.91 -15.62 15.60
C LEU A 90 17.18 -16.48 14.57
N LEU A 91 16.52 -15.91 13.55
CA LEU A 91 15.82 -16.69 12.54
C LEU A 91 16.79 -17.64 11.82
N ARG A 92 16.49 -18.94 11.83
CA ARG A 92 17.23 -19.91 11.03
C ARG A 92 16.76 -19.81 9.57
N PRO A 93 17.65 -20.06 8.60
CA PRO A 93 17.32 -20.07 7.17
C PRO A 93 16.61 -21.39 6.79
N LEU A 94 15.45 -21.66 7.39
CA LEU A 94 14.66 -22.85 7.10
C LEU A 94 13.89 -22.69 5.79
N ASN A 95 13.70 -23.81 5.08
CA ASN A 95 12.81 -23.82 3.94
C ASN A 95 11.35 -23.73 4.41
N VAL A 96 10.51 -23.10 3.62
CA VAL A 96 9.08 -23.03 3.90
C VAL A 96 8.34 -23.74 2.79
N VAL A 97 7.60 -24.79 3.15
CA VAL A 97 6.73 -25.53 2.24
C VAL A 97 5.30 -25.06 2.46
N ASN A 98 4.57 -24.81 1.39
CA ASN A 98 3.14 -24.48 1.46
C ASN A 98 2.30 -25.65 0.95
N PRO A 99 1.72 -26.49 1.85
CA PRO A 99 0.87 -27.61 1.46
C PRO A 99 -0.40 -27.18 0.70
N TYR A 100 -0.81 -25.92 0.86
CA TYR A 100 -2.01 -25.36 0.25
C TYR A 100 -1.73 -24.64 -1.07
N ALA A 101 -0.48 -24.60 -1.55
CA ALA A 101 -0.08 -23.82 -2.72
C ALA A 101 -0.91 -24.11 -3.98
N SER A 102 -1.28 -25.37 -4.22
CA SER A 102 -2.11 -25.78 -5.36
C SER A 102 -3.57 -25.35 -5.26
N GLN A 103 -4.03 -25.03 -4.05
CA GLN A 103 -5.39 -24.54 -3.81
C GLN A 103 -5.46 -23.03 -3.98
N LEU A 104 -4.37 -22.30 -3.77
CA LEU A 104 -4.35 -20.84 -3.86
C LEU A 104 -4.63 -20.37 -5.29
N THR A 105 -5.58 -19.44 -5.41
CA THR A 105 -5.89 -18.74 -6.65
C THR A 105 -5.44 -17.28 -6.57
N PHE A 106 -5.09 -16.73 -7.74
CA PHE A 106 -4.70 -15.34 -7.89
C PHE A 106 -5.17 -14.85 -9.26
N MET A 107 -5.43 -13.55 -9.39
CA MET A 107 -5.86 -12.96 -10.66
C MET A 107 -4.88 -13.28 -11.80
N SER A 108 -5.40 -13.62 -12.98
CA SER A 108 -4.59 -14.07 -14.14
C SER A 108 -4.89 -13.29 -15.42
N ASP A 109 -5.59 -12.16 -15.30
CA ASP A 109 -6.07 -11.29 -16.38
C ASP A 109 -5.00 -10.32 -16.92
N LYS A 110 -3.99 -9.96 -16.11
CA LYS A 110 -2.92 -9.04 -16.50
C LYS A 110 -1.53 -9.67 -16.36
N THR A 111 -0.60 -9.38 -17.28
CA THR A 111 0.80 -9.90 -17.23
C THR A 111 1.51 -9.56 -15.91
N ARG A 112 1.18 -8.41 -15.31
CA ARG A 112 1.69 -7.96 -14.02
C ARG A 112 1.41 -8.95 -12.88
N THR A 113 0.27 -9.64 -12.91
CA THR A 113 -0.14 -10.54 -11.82
C THR A 113 0.83 -11.72 -11.64
N ARG A 114 1.64 -12.06 -12.66
CA ARG A 114 2.73 -13.03 -12.52
C ARG A 114 3.75 -12.62 -11.44
N ARG A 115 4.10 -11.34 -11.38
CA ARG A 115 5.03 -10.80 -10.36
C ARG A 115 4.33 -10.67 -9.01
N ASP A 116 3.12 -10.14 -9.00
CA ASP A 116 2.40 -9.90 -7.76
C ASP A 116 1.96 -11.21 -7.07
N HIS A 117 1.67 -12.26 -7.85
CA HIS A 117 1.44 -13.60 -7.32
C HIS A 117 2.69 -14.13 -6.60
N MET A 118 3.88 -13.96 -7.18
CA MET A 118 5.12 -14.35 -6.49
C MET A 118 5.39 -13.53 -5.23
N LYS A 119 5.04 -12.23 -5.21
CA LYS A 119 5.09 -11.41 -4.00
C LYS A 119 4.13 -11.95 -2.92
N TYR A 120 2.91 -12.33 -3.31
CA TYR A 120 1.92 -12.92 -2.40
C TYR A 120 2.38 -14.26 -1.81
N LEU A 121 2.90 -15.18 -2.63
CA LEU A 121 3.46 -16.44 -2.14
C LEU A 121 4.65 -16.21 -1.19
N THR A 122 5.51 -15.23 -1.52
CA THR A 122 6.64 -14.85 -0.67
C THR A 122 6.17 -14.28 0.66
N LEU A 123 5.11 -13.47 0.68
CA LEU A 123 4.51 -12.93 1.91
C LEU A 123 4.03 -14.06 2.84
N ILE A 124 3.33 -15.07 2.31
CA ILE A 124 2.93 -16.26 3.08
C ILE A 124 4.15 -16.95 3.68
N GLN A 125 5.20 -17.16 2.87
CA GLN A 125 6.44 -17.80 3.33
C GLN A 125 7.14 -16.98 4.42
N SER A 126 7.21 -15.66 4.27
CA SER A 126 7.80 -14.76 5.26
C SER A 126 7.06 -14.80 6.60
N ILE A 127 5.73 -14.84 6.57
CA ILE A 127 4.92 -14.97 7.80
C ILE A 127 5.19 -16.31 8.49
N ALA A 128 5.18 -17.41 7.75
CA ALA A 128 5.47 -18.73 8.33
C ALA A 128 6.91 -18.80 8.89
N LEU A 129 7.89 -18.24 8.18
CA LEU A 129 9.28 -18.20 8.63
C LEU A 129 9.48 -17.35 9.89
N LEU A 130 8.75 -16.24 10.01
CA LEU A 130 8.76 -15.40 11.22
C LEU A 130 8.25 -16.19 12.43
N HIS A 131 7.28 -17.08 12.23
CA HIS A 131 6.74 -17.96 13.26
C HIS A 131 7.51 -19.29 13.41
N GLN A 132 8.68 -19.47 12.81
CA GLN A 132 9.38 -20.78 12.76
C GLN A 132 9.60 -21.47 14.11
N TYR A 133 9.77 -20.70 15.20
CA TYR A 133 9.95 -21.24 16.56
C TYR A 133 8.64 -21.69 17.23
N GLN A 134 7.51 -21.44 16.59
CA GLN A 134 6.17 -21.88 17.01
C GLN A 134 5.68 -23.05 16.14
N ARG A 135 6.55 -23.61 15.29
CA ARG A 135 6.22 -24.67 14.32
C ARG A 135 7.10 -25.89 14.56
N GLU A 136 6.59 -27.05 14.16
CA GLU A 136 7.40 -28.25 14.06
C GLU A 136 8.36 -28.14 12.86
N VAL A 137 9.65 -28.38 13.10
CA VAL A 137 10.65 -28.45 12.02
C VAL A 137 10.68 -29.88 11.49
N LYS A 138 10.28 -30.04 10.24
CA LYS A 138 10.27 -31.31 9.53
C LYS A 138 11.55 -31.48 8.72
N ALA A 139 11.88 -32.73 8.41
CA ALA A 139 13.01 -33.07 7.55
C ALA A 139 12.56 -34.02 6.45
N ALA A 140 13.07 -33.82 5.23
CA ALA A 140 12.92 -34.74 4.12
C ALA A 140 14.30 -35.07 3.55
N GLU A 141 14.51 -36.33 3.17
CA GLU A 141 15.70 -36.73 2.42
C GLU A 141 15.35 -36.95 0.96
N HIS A 142 16.13 -36.33 0.07
CA HIS A 142 16.03 -36.55 -1.35
C HIS A 142 17.42 -36.64 -1.96
N ARG A 143 17.72 -37.77 -2.61
CA ARG A 143 19.03 -38.04 -3.25
C ARG A 143 20.23 -37.80 -2.33
N GLY A 144 20.14 -38.27 -1.08
CA GLY A 144 21.21 -38.15 -0.08
C GLY A 144 21.40 -36.74 0.50
N LYS A 145 20.51 -35.78 0.19
CA LYS A 145 20.49 -34.46 0.82
C LYS A 145 19.32 -34.38 1.78
N ARG A 146 19.60 -34.01 3.04
CA ARG A 146 18.61 -33.70 4.06
C ARG A 146 18.19 -32.24 3.94
N LEU A 147 16.88 -32.00 3.83
CA LEU A 147 16.27 -30.68 3.77
C LEU A 147 15.40 -30.48 5.01
N GLU A 148 15.71 -29.44 5.79
CA GLU A 148 14.84 -29.01 6.89
C GLU A 148 13.85 -27.96 6.40
N TYR A 149 12.60 -28.10 6.81
CA TYR A 149 11.53 -27.20 6.44
C TYR A 149 10.46 -27.07 7.51
N ILE A 150 9.70 -25.99 7.44
CA ILE A 150 8.44 -25.81 8.16
C ILE A 150 7.30 -25.74 7.15
N GLU A 151 6.08 -26.01 7.61
CA GLU A 151 4.89 -25.90 6.79
C GLU A 151 4.08 -24.64 7.10
N VAL A 152 3.58 -24.02 6.05
CA VAL A 152 2.59 -22.95 6.13
C VAL A 152 1.30 -23.48 6.75
N THR A 153 0.68 -22.68 7.61
CA THR A 153 -0.65 -22.93 8.17
C THR A 153 -1.71 -22.05 7.52
N LYS A 154 -2.99 -22.39 7.73
CA LYS A 154 -4.11 -21.58 7.24
C LYS A 154 -4.12 -20.17 7.86
N ASP A 155 -3.63 -20.01 9.08
CA ASP A 155 -3.55 -18.70 9.75
C ASP A 155 -2.53 -17.79 9.04
N ASP A 156 -1.41 -18.35 8.57
CA ASP A 156 -0.41 -17.59 7.81
C ASP A 156 -1.00 -17.09 6.48
N ILE A 157 -1.81 -17.92 5.81
CA ILE A 157 -2.54 -17.55 4.58
C ILE A 157 -3.58 -16.48 4.87
N THR A 158 -4.33 -16.60 5.96
CA THR A 158 -5.35 -15.63 6.37
C THR A 158 -4.72 -14.26 6.65
N LEU A 159 -3.59 -14.24 7.35
CA LEU A 159 -2.84 -13.02 7.61
C LEU A 159 -2.25 -12.45 6.32
N ALA A 160 -1.68 -13.29 5.45
CA ALA A 160 -1.16 -12.87 4.16
C ALA A 160 -2.26 -12.26 3.28
N ASN A 161 -3.46 -12.86 3.26
CA ASN A 161 -4.62 -12.32 2.56
C ASN A 161 -4.93 -10.91 3.08
N ARG A 162 -5.08 -10.74 4.40
CA ARG A 162 -5.38 -9.42 4.98
C ARG A 162 -4.38 -8.34 4.54
N LEU A 163 -3.10 -8.64 4.65
CA LEU A 163 -2.02 -7.73 4.26
C LEU A 163 -1.98 -7.49 2.74
N ALA A 164 -2.19 -8.54 1.93
CA ALA A 164 -2.20 -8.44 0.48
C ALA A 164 -3.35 -7.57 -0.04
N HIS A 165 -4.53 -7.62 0.58
CA HIS A 165 -5.64 -6.74 0.22
C HIS A 165 -5.27 -5.27 0.44
N GLU A 166 -4.61 -4.95 1.56
CA GLU A 166 -4.20 -3.58 1.85
C GLU A 166 -3.10 -3.05 0.91
N ILE A 167 -2.17 -3.92 0.48
CA ILE A 167 -0.97 -3.52 -0.26
C ILE A 167 -1.13 -3.73 -1.77
N LEU A 168 -1.50 -4.94 -2.20
CA LEU A 168 -1.57 -5.31 -3.61
C LEU A 168 -2.88 -4.88 -4.26
N GLY A 169 -4.00 -4.92 -3.53
CA GLY A 169 -5.29 -4.41 -4.02
C GLY A 169 -5.18 -2.97 -4.52
N ARG A 170 -4.55 -2.10 -3.72
CA ARG A 170 -4.31 -0.68 -4.05
C ARG A 170 -3.37 -0.44 -5.23
N THR A 171 -2.55 -1.42 -5.59
CA THR A 171 -1.56 -1.25 -6.69
C THR A 171 -2.04 -1.81 -8.02
N LEU A 172 -3.07 -2.67 -8.02
CA LEU A 172 -3.72 -3.21 -9.23
C LEU A 172 -4.87 -2.33 -9.74
N ASP A 173 -5.33 -1.42 -8.88
CA ASP A 173 -6.27 -0.36 -9.21
C ASP A 173 -5.59 0.70 -10.09
N GLU A 174 -6.18 0.99 -11.24
CA GLU A 174 -5.72 2.05 -12.14
C GLU A 174 -6.04 3.44 -11.57
N MET A 175 -6.95 3.51 -10.60
CA MET A 175 -7.33 4.76 -9.94
C MET A 175 -6.40 5.07 -8.75
N PRO A 176 -5.69 6.22 -8.75
CA PRO A 176 -4.90 6.62 -7.61
C PRO A 176 -5.75 6.78 -6.33
N PRO A 177 -5.25 6.43 -5.13
CA PRO A 177 -6.05 6.46 -3.90
C PRO A 177 -6.73 7.79 -3.59
N GLN A 178 -6.06 8.91 -3.89
CA GLN A 178 -6.65 10.25 -3.73
C GLN A 178 -7.77 10.51 -4.75
N THR A 179 -7.61 10.04 -5.98
CA THR A 179 -8.67 10.11 -7.00
C THR A 179 -9.89 9.31 -6.55
N ARG A 180 -9.69 8.11 -5.99
CA ARG A 180 -10.77 7.27 -5.43
C ARG A 180 -11.45 7.92 -4.22
N LYS A 181 -10.67 8.50 -3.30
CA LYS A 181 -11.21 9.28 -2.16
C LYS A 181 -12.08 10.43 -2.64
N LEU A 182 -11.64 11.17 -3.66
CA LEU A 182 -12.44 12.24 -4.26
C LEU A 182 -13.73 11.70 -4.90
N LEU A 183 -13.66 10.59 -5.64
CA LEU A 183 -14.85 9.96 -6.22
C LEU A 183 -15.89 9.60 -5.16
N MET A 184 -15.45 8.99 -4.05
CA MET A 184 -16.35 8.63 -2.94
C MET A 184 -16.95 9.87 -2.26
N LEU A 185 -16.20 10.97 -2.13
CA LEU A 185 -16.72 12.24 -1.60
C LEU A 185 -17.74 12.88 -2.54
N ILE A 186 -17.49 12.84 -3.85
CA ILE A 186 -18.46 13.30 -4.85
C ILE A 186 -19.72 12.46 -4.78
N GLN A 187 -19.59 11.13 -4.72
CA GLN A 187 -20.72 10.21 -4.62
C GLN A 187 -21.54 10.46 -3.36
N SER A 188 -20.91 10.63 -2.20
CA SER A 188 -21.63 10.94 -0.97
C SER A 188 -22.35 12.27 -1.08
N TRP A 189 -21.69 13.30 -1.61
CA TRP A 189 -22.28 14.62 -1.76
C TRP A 189 -23.49 14.62 -2.71
N VAL A 190 -23.39 13.93 -3.86
CA VAL A 190 -24.51 13.78 -4.81
C VAL A 190 -25.65 13.01 -4.17
N ARG A 191 -25.38 11.91 -3.46
CA ARG A 191 -26.41 11.14 -2.74
C ARG A 191 -27.10 11.98 -1.67
N ASP A 192 -26.34 12.72 -0.89
CA ASP A 192 -26.85 13.54 0.22
C ASP A 192 -27.64 14.77 -0.29
N SER A 193 -27.50 15.13 -1.57
CA SER A 193 -28.29 16.20 -2.21
C SER A 193 -29.77 15.84 -2.41
N GLY A 194 -30.11 14.54 -2.40
CA GLY A 194 -31.45 14.04 -2.67
C GLY A 194 -31.89 14.14 -4.15
N GLN A 195 -31.04 14.66 -5.04
CA GLN A 195 -31.31 14.74 -6.47
C GLN A 195 -30.87 13.46 -7.20
N PRO A 196 -31.54 13.09 -8.31
CA PRO A 196 -31.03 12.06 -9.21
C PRO A 196 -29.61 12.41 -9.69
N ARG A 197 -28.72 11.42 -9.77
CA ARG A 197 -27.30 11.61 -10.10
C ARG A 197 -27.06 12.42 -11.39
N HIS A 198 -27.86 12.17 -12.43
CA HIS A 198 -27.77 12.83 -13.73
C HIS A 198 -28.31 14.27 -13.74
N GLU A 199 -29.10 14.65 -12.73
CA GLU A 199 -29.61 16.02 -12.57
C GLU A 199 -28.65 16.89 -11.76
N MET A 200 -27.81 16.27 -10.93
CA MET A 200 -26.84 16.95 -10.08
C MET A 200 -25.58 17.34 -10.87
N ILE A 201 -25.64 18.49 -11.53
CA ILE A 201 -24.51 19.09 -12.25
C ILE A 201 -23.80 20.10 -11.33
N PHE A 202 -22.51 19.89 -11.09
CA PHE A 202 -21.72 20.73 -10.20
C PHE A 202 -20.45 21.28 -10.86
N THR A 203 -20.00 22.44 -10.40
CA THR A 203 -18.74 23.04 -10.83
C THR A 203 -17.60 22.67 -9.88
N ARG A 204 -16.35 22.79 -10.34
CA ARG A 204 -15.18 22.60 -9.48
C ARG A 204 -15.20 23.50 -8.24
N LYS A 205 -15.74 24.73 -8.37
CA LYS A 205 -15.89 25.68 -7.26
C LYS A 205 -16.84 25.13 -6.20
N GLN A 206 -18.04 24.69 -6.58
CA GLN A 206 -19.01 24.12 -5.65
C GLN A 206 -18.46 22.87 -4.96
N LEU A 207 -17.75 22.02 -5.70
CA LEU A 207 -17.10 20.86 -5.13
C LEU A 207 -16.04 21.28 -4.10
N ARG A 208 -15.19 22.25 -4.42
CA ARG A 208 -14.17 22.79 -3.51
C ARG A 208 -14.74 23.27 -2.19
N ASP A 209 -15.83 24.03 -2.26
CA ASP A 209 -16.50 24.58 -1.09
C ASP A 209 -17.10 23.47 -0.20
N THR A 210 -17.38 22.29 -0.77
CA THR A 210 -17.92 21.12 -0.08
C THR A 210 -16.82 20.21 0.50
N VAL A 211 -15.86 19.78 -0.33
CA VAL A 211 -14.89 18.74 0.05
C VAL A 211 -13.61 19.31 0.69
N GLN A 212 -13.42 20.63 0.69
CA GLN A 212 -12.27 21.33 1.29
C GLN A 212 -10.89 20.89 0.73
N TRP A 213 -10.84 20.49 -0.54
CA TRP A 213 -9.58 20.18 -1.25
C TRP A 213 -9.00 21.39 -1.95
N GLY A 214 -7.69 21.42 -2.19
CA GLY A 214 -7.05 22.50 -2.95
C GLY A 214 -7.47 22.53 -4.42
N ASP A 215 -7.50 23.70 -5.06
CA ASP A 215 -7.94 23.84 -6.47
C ASP A 215 -7.06 23.03 -7.44
N THR A 216 -5.75 22.99 -7.21
CA THR A 216 -4.81 22.19 -8.02
C THR A 216 -5.08 20.69 -7.89
N GLN A 217 -5.33 20.20 -6.66
CA GLN A 217 -5.68 18.79 -6.44
C GLN A 217 -6.98 18.44 -7.16
N LEU A 218 -8.01 19.27 -7.00
CA LEU A 218 -9.28 19.07 -7.69
C LEU A 218 -9.10 19.07 -9.21
N LYS A 219 -8.30 19.99 -9.77
CA LYS A 219 -8.04 20.02 -11.21
C LYS A 219 -7.41 18.70 -11.71
N VAL A 220 -6.41 18.19 -11.00
CA VAL A 220 -5.72 16.94 -11.37
C VAL A 220 -6.66 15.74 -11.25
N HIS A 221 -7.33 15.58 -10.11
CA HIS A 221 -8.15 14.39 -9.85
C HIS A 221 -9.47 14.40 -10.63
N LEU A 222 -10.08 15.56 -10.89
CA LEU A 222 -11.25 15.65 -11.77
C LEU A 222 -10.90 15.30 -13.22
N SER A 223 -9.72 15.71 -13.72
CA SER A 223 -9.27 15.31 -15.08
C SER A 223 -9.17 13.79 -15.17
N ARG A 224 -8.54 13.14 -14.19
CA ARG A 224 -8.42 11.68 -14.13
C ARG A 224 -9.79 10.99 -14.09
N LEU A 225 -10.71 11.50 -13.26
CA LEU A 225 -12.06 10.93 -13.18
C LEU A 225 -12.85 11.08 -14.48
N VAL A 226 -12.62 12.15 -15.25
CA VAL A 226 -13.20 12.32 -16.60
C VAL A 226 -12.54 11.37 -17.59
N GLU A 227 -11.22 11.24 -17.59
CA GLU A 227 -10.47 10.32 -18.45
C GLU A 227 -10.82 8.85 -18.21
N MET A 228 -11.13 8.50 -16.96
CA MET A 228 -11.60 7.17 -16.55
C MET A 228 -13.12 7.00 -16.65
N GLU A 229 -13.83 7.97 -17.25
CA GLU A 229 -15.28 7.94 -17.51
C GLU A 229 -16.19 7.85 -16.27
N TYR A 230 -15.67 8.18 -15.08
CA TYR A 230 -16.48 8.28 -13.84
C TYR A 230 -17.24 9.61 -13.74
N LEU A 231 -16.77 10.65 -14.43
CA LEU A 231 -17.42 11.96 -14.52
C LEU A 231 -17.63 12.37 -15.98
N LEU A 232 -18.80 12.93 -16.28
CA LEU A 232 -19.07 13.60 -17.55
C LEU A 232 -18.71 15.08 -17.44
N LEU A 233 -17.91 15.59 -18.38
CA LEU A 233 -17.51 16.99 -18.45
C LEU A 233 -18.45 17.80 -19.35
N HIS A 234 -19.18 18.74 -18.76
CA HIS A 234 -20.02 19.70 -19.45
C HIS A 234 -19.31 21.04 -19.60
N ARG A 235 -19.12 21.49 -20.85
CA ARG A 235 -18.61 22.84 -21.11
C ARG A 235 -19.77 23.84 -21.19
N ARG A 236 -19.82 24.78 -20.24
CA ARG A 236 -20.81 25.88 -20.20
C ARG A 236 -20.07 27.21 -20.38
N GLY A 237 -19.84 27.59 -21.63
CA GLY A 237 -19.06 28.78 -21.99
C GLY A 237 -17.60 28.67 -21.55
N LEU A 238 -17.19 29.55 -20.62
CA LEU A 238 -15.86 29.57 -20.02
C LEU A 238 -15.74 28.67 -18.78
N THR A 239 -16.84 28.08 -18.33
CA THR A 239 -16.92 27.25 -17.12
C THR A 239 -17.04 25.78 -17.44
N PHE A 240 -16.40 24.96 -16.60
CA PHE A 240 -16.53 23.51 -16.61
C PHE A 240 -17.48 23.08 -15.49
N ALA A 241 -18.45 22.24 -15.85
CA ALA A 241 -19.33 21.56 -14.93
C ALA A 241 -19.17 20.04 -15.11
N TYR A 242 -19.47 19.30 -14.06
CA TYR A 242 -19.24 17.87 -13.96
C TYR A 242 -20.55 17.20 -13.53
N GLU A 243 -20.75 15.99 -14.03
CA GLU A 243 -21.86 15.12 -13.67
C GLU A 243 -21.29 13.75 -13.28
N LEU A 244 -21.84 13.13 -12.24
CA LEU A 244 -21.38 11.84 -11.74
C LEU A 244 -22.03 10.69 -12.51
N LEU A 245 -21.22 9.87 -13.20
CA LEU A 245 -21.69 8.67 -13.89
C LEU A 245 -21.61 7.41 -12.99
N PHE A 246 -20.69 7.40 -12.03
CA PHE A 246 -20.45 6.29 -11.11
C PHE A 246 -21.68 5.94 -10.24
N ASP A 247 -22.02 4.64 -10.14
CA ASP A 247 -23.15 4.12 -9.36
C ASP A 247 -22.79 3.53 -8.00
N GLY A 248 -21.53 3.18 -7.76
CA GLY A 248 -21.07 2.75 -6.45
C GLY A 248 -20.87 1.26 -6.25
N GLU A 249 -20.95 0.44 -7.29
CA GLU A 249 -20.75 -1.02 -7.14
C GLU A 249 -19.30 -1.42 -6.81
N ASP A 250 -18.35 -0.49 -6.93
CA ASP A 250 -16.96 -0.68 -6.56
C ASP A 250 -16.82 -0.53 -5.03
N ASN A 251 -16.85 -1.65 -4.30
CA ASN A 251 -16.56 -1.70 -2.87
C ASN A 251 -15.34 -0.82 -2.56
N ALA A 252 -15.47 0.08 -1.59
CA ALA A 252 -14.54 1.18 -1.29
C ALA A 252 -13.08 0.78 -0.95
N VAL A 253 -12.76 -0.51 -1.02
CA VAL A 253 -11.44 -1.08 -0.83
C VAL A 253 -11.08 -1.83 -2.11
N ALA A 254 -9.98 -1.43 -2.75
CA ALA A 254 -9.41 -2.21 -3.85
C ALA A 254 -9.13 -3.62 -3.33
N HIS A 255 -9.95 -4.58 -3.76
CA HIS A 255 -9.94 -5.95 -3.27
C HIS A 255 -9.32 -6.85 -4.34
N LEU A 256 -8.39 -7.72 -3.95
CA LEU A 256 -7.92 -8.77 -4.84
C LEU A 256 -9.03 -9.80 -5.00
N CYS A 257 -9.73 -9.78 -6.14
CA CYS A 257 -10.73 -10.80 -6.45
C CYS A 257 -10.06 -12.17 -6.59
N GLY A 258 -10.60 -13.18 -5.93
CA GLY A 258 -10.15 -14.57 -6.05
C GLY A 258 -9.05 -14.99 -5.07
N LEU A 259 -8.74 -14.23 -4.02
CA LEU A 259 -8.03 -14.79 -2.87
C LEU A 259 -9.01 -15.66 -2.06
N ILE A 260 -8.69 -16.94 -1.88
CA ILE A 260 -9.56 -17.86 -1.13
C ILE A 260 -9.71 -17.38 0.31
N ALA A 261 -10.96 -17.23 0.76
CA ALA A 261 -11.29 -17.26 2.18
C ALA A 261 -11.20 -18.72 2.66
N PRO A 262 -10.44 -19.00 3.73
CA PRO A 262 -10.12 -20.36 4.18
C PRO A 262 -11.34 -21.22 4.52
#